data_AF-A0A023DHP3-F1
#
_entry.id   AF-A0A023DHP3-F1
#
_cell.length_a   1.000
_cell.length_b   1.000
_cell.length_c   1.000
_cell.angle_alpha   90.00
_cell.angle_beta   90.00
_cell.angle_gamma   90.00
#
_symmetry.space_group_name_H-M   'P 1'
#
loop_
_entity.id
_entity.type
_entity.pdbx_description
1 polymer ?
#
loop_
_entity_poly.entity_id
_entity_poly.type
_entity_poly.pdbx_seq_one_letter_code
_entity_poly.pdbx_strand_id
1 'polypeptide(L)'
;MREEDSLRSYMAAHLTATSFASHVARCVQKQLLQFDRQAAIHFDCSQNVFHLYGYTQGKMFSLLLTLAEVEEWKAAGPYALDRYIFGQLAAKGISLVHMTPYLRAVFSQV
;
A
#
# COMPACT_ATOMS: atom_id res chain seq x y z
N MET A 1 4.86 -0.51 22.80
CA MET A 1 5.38 0.59 21.96
C MET A 1 4.16 1.35 21.49
N ARG A 2 3.97 2.60 21.95
CA ARG A 2 2.80 3.40 21.56
C ARG A 2 2.90 3.65 20.06
N GLU A 3 1.77 3.74 19.35
CA GLU A 3 1.72 3.86 17.88
C GLU A 3 2.56 5.03 17.35
N GLU A 4 2.77 6.07 18.16
CA GLU A 4 3.60 7.25 17.86
C GLU A 4 5.09 6.92 17.67
N ASP A 5 5.58 5.77 18.16
CA ASP A 5 7.01 5.42 18.14
C ASP A 5 7.41 4.52 16.94
N SER A 6 6.49 4.20 16.02
CA SER A 6 6.83 3.36 14.87
C SER A 6 7.50 4.19 13.77
N LEU A 7 8.49 3.61 13.08
CA LEU A 7 9.09 4.20 11.87
C LEU A 7 8.01 4.63 10.86
N ARG A 8 6.94 3.84 10.75
CA ARG A 8 5.83 4.12 9.83
C ARG A 8 5.05 5.38 10.21
N SER A 9 4.85 5.61 11.50
CA SER A 9 4.20 6.81 12.03
C SER A 9 5.05 8.05 11.80
N TYR A 10 6.36 7.95 12.04
CA TYR A 10 7.31 9.00 11.69
C TYR A 10 7.27 9.32 10.19
N MET A 11 7.22 8.30 9.33
CA MET A 11 7.10 8.50 7.88
C MET A 11 5.80 9.20 7.48
N ALA A 12 4.66 8.83 8.07
CA ALA A 12 3.38 9.47 7.81
C ALA A 12 3.37 10.95 8.27
N ALA A 13 4.05 11.27 9.37
CA ALA A 13 4.14 12.62 9.90
C ALA A 13 5.09 13.53 9.08
N HIS A 14 6.18 12.99 8.53
CA HIS A 14 7.28 13.81 8.03
C HIS A 14 7.57 13.68 6.52
N LEU A 15 7.13 12.62 5.86
CA LEU A 15 7.33 12.50 4.41
C LEU A 15 6.27 13.28 3.63
N THR A 16 6.60 13.64 2.39
CA THR A 16 5.62 14.12 1.41
C THR A 16 4.69 12.97 1.01
N ALA A 17 3.47 13.28 0.52
CA ALA A 17 2.56 12.32 -0.11
C ALA A 17 3.29 11.36 -1.07
N THR A 18 4.07 11.92 -1.99
CA THR A 18 4.79 11.17 -3.04
C THR A 18 5.78 10.18 -2.44
N SER A 19 6.61 10.61 -1.50
CA SER A 19 7.60 9.74 -0.87
C SER A 19 6.96 8.67 0.00
N PHE A 20 5.88 9.03 0.72
CA PHE A 20 5.11 8.08 1.52
C PHE A 20 4.44 7.02 0.64
N ALA A 21 3.72 7.44 -0.41
CA ALA A 21 3.04 6.54 -1.36
C ALA A 21 4.04 5.62 -2.08
N SER A 22 5.20 6.15 -2.50
CA SER A 22 6.26 5.35 -3.11
C SER A 22 6.75 4.25 -2.18
N HIS A 23 6.89 4.54 -0.88
CA HIS A 23 7.25 3.51 0.09
C HIS A 23 6.13 2.48 0.25
N VAL A 24 4.88 2.92 0.37
CA VAL A 24 3.71 2.02 0.50
C VAL A 24 3.65 1.07 -0.70
N ALA A 25 3.79 1.58 -1.91
CA ALA A 25 3.77 0.78 -3.13
C ALA A 25 4.89 -0.26 -3.17
N ARG A 26 6.11 0.08 -2.73
CA ARG A 26 7.21 -0.89 -2.63
C ARG A 26 6.90 -2.01 -1.64
N CYS A 27 6.30 -1.69 -0.48
CA CYS A 27 5.88 -2.69 0.49
C CYS A 27 4.79 -3.61 -0.08
N VAL A 28 3.75 -3.05 -0.70
CA VAL A 28 2.67 -3.81 -1.34
C VAL A 28 3.22 -4.67 -2.49
N GLN A 29 4.05 -4.10 -3.38
CA GLN A 29 4.70 -4.82 -4.47
C GLN A 29 5.49 -6.02 -3.96
N LYS A 30 6.33 -5.83 -2.94
CA LYS A 30 7.09 -6.93 -2.33
C LYS A 30 6.17 -8.01 -1.76
N GLN A 31 5.06 -7.60 -1.13
CA GLN A 31 4.08 -8.52 -0.58
C GLN A 31 3.36 -9.33 -1.67
N LEU A 32 2.97 -8.70 -2.78
CA LEU A 32 2.34 -9.37 -3.91
C LEU A 32 3.31 -10.33 -4.62
N LEU A 33 4.56 -9.95 -4.82
CA LEU A 33 5.61 -10.83 -5.37
C LEU A 33 5.92 -12.04 -4.47
N GLN A 34 5.75 -11.89 -3.15
CA GLN A 34 5.88 -13.01 -2.21
C GLN A 34 4.72 -14.02 -2.36
N PHE A 35 3.53 -13.54 -2.70
CA PHE A 35 2.34 -14.38 -2.92
C PHE A 35 2.33 -15.04 -4.30
N ASP A 36 2.82 -14.33 -5.29
CA ASP A 36 2.83 -14.76 -6.68
C ASP A 36 4.15 -14.32 -7.33
N ARG A 37 5.04 -15.28 -7.54
CA ARG A 37 6.35 -15.03 -8.15
C ARG A 37 6.27 -14.65 -9.64
N GLN A 38 5.13 -14.88 -10.28
CA GLN A 38 4.88 -14.49 -11.67
C GLN A 38 4.19 -13.12 -11.77
N ALA A 39 3.90 -12.47 -10.64
CA ALA A 39 3.30 -11.15 -10.64
C ALA A 39 4.21 -10.11 -11.30
N ALA A 40 3.59 -9.19 -12.04
CA ALA A 40 4.24 -8.03 -12.62
C ALA A 40 3.54 -6.78 -12.07
N ILE A 41 4.21 -6.07 -11.18
CA ILE A 41 3.64 -4.95 -10.41
C ILE A 41 4.45 -3.70 -10.67
N HIS A 42 3.78 -2.61 -11.02
CA HIS A 42 4.37 -1.32 -11.36
C HIS A 42 3.69 -0.22 -10.56
N PHE A 43 4.44 0.85 -10.28
CA PHE A 43 3.86 2.04 -9.71
C PHE A 43 4.56 3.30 -10.22
N ASP A 44 3.78 4.36 -10.35
CA ASP A 44 4.22 5.68 -10.76
C ASP A 44 3.71 6.71 -9.75
N CYS A 45 4.61 7.62 -9.34
CA CYS A 45 4.29 8.72 -8.44
C CYS A 45 4.78 10.01 -9.09
N SER A 46 4.01 10.51 -10.04
CA SER A 46 4.34 11.72 -10.81
C SER A 46 3.08 12.53 -11.11
N GLN A 47 3.24 13.80 -11.49
CA GLN A 47 2.13 14.63 -12.01
C GLN A 47 0.88 14.67 -11.11
N ASN A 48 1.06 14.81 -9.79
CA ASN A 48 -0.01 14.84 -8.78
C ASN A 48 -0.86 13.56 -8.66
N VAL A 49 -0.38 12.43 -9.18
CA VAL A 49 -1.04 11.14 -9.04
C VAL A 49 -0.12 10.05 -8.50
N PHE A 50 -0.74 9.11 -7.81
CA PHE A 50 -0.22 7.82 -7.42
C PHE A 50 -0.95 6.75 -8.24
N HIS A 51 -0.21 5.99 -9.04
CA HIS A 51 -0.76 4.89 -9.83
C HIS A 51 -0.05 3.60 -9.45
N LEU A 52 -0.81 2.58 -9.03
CA LEU A 52 -0.34 1.23 -8.74
C LEU A 52 -1.12 0.24 -9.61
N TYR A 53 -0.44 -0.51 -10.45
CA TYR A 53 -1.07 -1.39 -11.43
C TYR A 53 -0.23 -2.63 -11.71
N GLY A 54 -0.84 -3.62 -12.32
CA GLY A 54 -0.13 -4.82 -12.71
C GLY A 54 -1.01 -6.05 -12.85
N TYR A 55 -0.35 -7.18 -12.77
CA TYR A 55 -0.94 -8.51 -12.86
C TYR A 55 -0.47 -9.37 -11.68
N THR A 56 -1.39 -10.06 -11.03
CA THR A 56 -1.09 -11.08 -10.01
C THR A 56 -2.27 -12.03 -9.85
N GLN A 57 -2.01 -13.29 -9.49
CA GLN A 57 -3.02 -14.32 -9.22
C GLN A 57 -4.04 -14.49 -10.37
N GLY A 58 -3.59 -14.37 -11.62
CA GLY A 58 -4.50 -14.48 -12.78
C GLY A 58 -5.25 -13.20 -13.14
N LYS A 59 -4.98 -12.07 -12.46
CA LYS A 59 -5.83 -10.88 -12.52
C LYS A 59 -5.04 -9.61 -12.77
N MET A 60 -5.52 -8.82 -13.72
CA MET A 60 -5.07 -7.45 -13.94
C MET A 60 -5.72 -6.52 -12.91
N PHE A 61 -4.97 -5.53 -12.44
CA PHE A 61 -5.51 -4.46 -11.61
C PHE A 61 -4.85 -3.12 -11.92
N SER A 62 -5.55 -2.06 -11.56
CA SER A 62 -5.11 -0.67 -11.64
C SER A 62 -5.80 0.10 -10.52
N LEU A 63 -5.02 0.88 -9.77
CA LEU A 63 -5.46 1.76 -8.70
C LEU A 63 -4.81 3.11 -8.91
N LEU A 64 -5.62 4.13 -9.18
CA LEU A 64 -5.17 5.50 -9.37
C LEU A 64 -5.74 6.36 -8.24
N LEU A 65 -4.88 7.13 -7.59
CA LEU A 65 -5.23 8.13 -6.59
C LEU A 65 -4.57 9.46 -6.94
N THR A 66 -5.22 10.55 -6.59
CA THR A 66 -4.59 11.87 -6.50
C THR A 66 -3.66 11.94 -5.29
N LEU A 67 -2.69 12.85 -5.29
CA LEU A 67 -1.88 13.09 -4.09
C LEU A 67 -2.70 13.64 -2.91
N ALA A 68 -3.83 14.29 -3.18
CA ALA A 68 -4.76 14.73 -2.12
C ALA A 68 -5.36 13.54 -1.38
N GLU A 69 -5.89 12.55 -2.10
CA GLU A 69 -6.38 11.30 -1.51
C GLU A 69 -5.27 10.56 -0.76
N VAL A 70 -4.03 10.57 -1.29
CA VAL A 70 -2.88 10.00 -0.58
C VAL A 70 -2.63 10.72 0.75
N GLU A 71 -2.70 12.05 0.80
CA GLU A 71 -2.56 12.80 2.05
C GLU A 71 -3.69 12.49 3.03
N GLU A 72 -4.92 12.32 2.56
CA GLU A 72 -6.05 11.89 3.40
C GLU A 72 -5.78 10.53 4.05
N TRP A 73 -5.33 9.55 3.27
CA TRP A 73 -4.97 8.23 3.82
C TRP A 73 -3.75 8.29 4.74
N LYS A 74 -2.77 9.13 4.43
CA LYS A 74 -1.59 9.34 5.28
C LYS A 74 -1.96 9.97 6.62
N ALA A 75 -2.90 10.92 6.62
CA ALA A 75 -3.44 11.55 7.83
C ALA A 75 -4.33 10.59 8.65
N ALA A 76 -5.05 9.68 7.99
CA ALA A 76 -5.89 8.69 8.65
C ALA A 76 -5.09 7.63 9.43
N GLY A 77 -3.81 7.44 9.12
CA GLY A 77 -2.90 6.64 9.94
C GLY A 77 -1.76 5.98 9.16
N PRO A 78 -0.74 5.45 9.88
CA PRO A 78 0.50 4.95 9.29
C PRO A 78 0.33 3.80 8.28
N TYR A 79 -0.74 3.00 8.42
CA TYR A 79 -1.05 1.88 7.53
C TYR A 79 -2.40 2.01 6.82
N ALA A 80 -3.04 3.18 6.87
CA ALA A 80 -4.37 3.35 6.29
C ALA A 80 -4.36 3.24 4.76
N LEU A 81 -3.34 3.79 4.09
CA LEU A 81 -3.18 3.62 2.63
C LEU A 81 -2.93 2.15 2.26
N ASP A 82 -2.13 1.41 3.03
CA ASP A 82 -1.90 -0.02 2.80
C ASP A 82 -3.20 -0.81 2.86
N ARG A 83 -4.01 -0.58 3.91
CA ARG A 83 -5.33 -1.22 4.08
C ARG A 83 -6.27 -0.88 2.93
N TYR A 84 -6.30 0.39 2.52
CA TYR A 84 -7.09 0.82 1.38
C TYR A 84 -6.68 0.07 0.10
N ILE A 85 -5.38 -0.01 -0.20
CA ILE A 85 -4.88 -0.74 -1.37
C ILE A 85 -5.29 -2.21 -1.31
N PHE A 86 -5.08 -2.90 -0.19
CA PHE A 86 -5.46 -4.31 -0.05
C PHE A 86 -6.97 -4.52 -0.14
N GLY A 87 -7.78 -3.57 0.34
CA GLY A 87 -9.24 -3.58 0.15
C GLY A 87 -9.63 -3.50 -1.33
N GLN A 88 -8.98 -2.61 -2.10
CA GLN A 88 -9.22 -2.48 -3.54
C GLN A 88 -8.78 -3.72 -4.33
N LEU A 89 -7.67 -4.35 -3.93
CA LEU A 89 -7.22 -5.62 -4.51
C LEU A 89 -8.19 -6.76 -4.20
N ALA A 90 -8.66 -6.85 -2.96
CA ALA A 90 -9.66 -7.84 -2.55
C ALA A 90 -10.99 -7.68 -3.30
N ALA A 91 -11.44 -6.45 -3.55
CA ALA A 91 -12.63 -6.18 -4.37
C ALA A 91 -12.48 -6.66 -5.83
N LYS A 92 -11.25 -6.78 -6.33
CA LYS A 92 -10.93 -7.40 -7.64
C LYS A 92 -10.68 -8.91 -7.52
N GLY A 93 -10.82 -9.46 -6.33
CA GLY A 93 -10.60 -10.86 -5.99
C GLY A 93 -9.12 -11.28 -6.04
N ILE A 94 -8.20 -10.34 -5.84
CA ILE A 94 -6.80 -10.64 -5.53
C ILE A 94 -6.73 -10.85 -4.01
N SER A 95 -6.42 -12.06 -3.60
CA SER A 95 -6.54 -12.47 -2.19
C SER A 95 -5.21 -12.37 -1.46
N LEU A 96 -5.27 -12.09 -0.15
CA LEU A 96 -4.14 -12.31 0.73
C LEU A 96 -3.94 -13.82 0.89
N VAL A 97 -2.75 -14.34 0.58
CA VAL A 97 -2.50 -15.79 0.62
C VAL A 97 -2.23 -16.28 2.05
N HIS A 98 -1.42 -15.54 2.80
CA HIS A 98 -1.11 -15.83 4.20
C HIS A 98 -0.68 -14.56 4.95
N MET A 99 -0.86 -14.54 6.28
CA MET A 99 -0.46 -13.41 7.11
C MET A 99 1.05 -13.35 7.33
N THR A 100 1.72 -12.47 6.59
CA THR A 100 3.14 -12.12 6.78
C THR A 100 3.34 -11.13 7.93
N PRO A 101 4.57 -10.94 8.44
CA PRO A 101 4.84 -9.90 9.44
C PRO A 101 4.41 -8.49 9.01
N TYR A 102 4.57 -8.16 7.72
CA TYR A 102 4.09 -6.89 7.17
C TYR A 102 2.57 -6.78 7.25
N LEU A 103 1.84 -7.80 6.77
CA LEU A 103 0.38 -7.77 6.82
C LEU A 103 -0.16 -7.78 8.25
N ARG A 104 0.53 -8.44 9.19
CA ARG A 104 0.19 -8.35 10.62
C ARG A 104 0.28 -6.91 11.10
N ALA A 105 1.35 -6.18 10.79
CA ALA A 105 1.46 -4.76 11.14
C ALA A 105 0.37 -3.89 10.49
N VAL A 106 0.02 -4.17 9.22
CA VAL A 106 -1.04 -3.44 8.49
C VAL A 106 -2.41 -3.62 9.13
N PHE A 107 -2.73 -4.83 9.61
CA PHE A 107 -4.06 -5.21 10.10
C PHE A 107 -4.17 -5.35 11.63
N SER A 108 -3.09 -5.20 12.40
CA SER A 108 -3.13 -5.28 13.88
C SER A 108 -3.68 -4.03 14.56
N GLN A 109 -4.00 -2.98 13.80
CA GLN A 109 -4.43 -1.66 14.30
C GLN A 109 -5.92 -1.40 14.02
N VAL A 110 -6.78 -2.42 14.19
CA VAL A 110 -8.25 -2.26 14.12
C VAL A 110 -8.82 -2.30 15.52
#